data_AF-A0A520CRY9-F1
#
_entry.id   AF-A0A520CRY9-F1
#
_cell.length_a   1.000
_cell.length_b   1.000
_cell.length_c   1.000
_cell.angle_alpha   90.00
_cell.angle_beta   90.00
_cell.angle_gamma   90.00
#
_symmetry.space_group_name_H-M   'P 1'
#
loop_
_entity.id
_entity.type
_entity.pdbx_description
1 polymer ?
#
loop_
_entity_poly.entity_id
_entity_poly.type
_entity_poly.pdbx_seq_one_letter_code
_entity_poly.pdbx_strand_id
1 'polypeptide(L)'
;MSMKKLLTIALISIINLTAYAQELTPKQNAEGKYGFVDKSGKEVIPYKYEKTGYSFHEGLIAVKLGGKYGFINEKGTVVIPFKYDDAIYF
;
A
#
# COMPACT_ATOMS: atom_id res chain seq x y z
N MET A 1 -23.45 32.45 9.15
CA MET A 1 -22.74 31.39 8.40
C MET A 1 -23.74 30.73 7.45
N SER A 2 -23.52 30.77 6.13
CA SER A 2 -24.51 30.27 5.14
C SER A 2 -24.57 28.74 5.15
N MET A 3 -25.76 28.15 5.00
CA MET A 3 -26.01 26.70 4.93
C MET A 3 -25.14 25.99 3.88
N LYS A 4 -24.72 26.73 2.83
CA LYS A 4 -23.75 26.26 1.83
C LYS A 4 -22.36 25.99 2.41
N LYS A 5 -21.90 26.77 3.40
CA LYS A 5 -20.60 26.54 4.08
C LYS A 5 -20.67 25.36 5.05
N LEU A 6 -21.83 25.06 5.65
CA LEU A 6 -22.01 23.93 6.58
C LEU A 6 -21.98 22.57 5.85
N LEU A 7 -22.63 22.48 4.68
CA LEU A 7 -22.68 21.26 3.87
C LEU A 7 -21.30 20.87 3.34
N THR A 8 -20.48 21.84 2.93
CA THR A 8 -19.11 21.57 2.44
C THR A 8 -18.17 21.08 3.54
N ILE A 9 -18.29 21.62 4.76
CA ILE A 9 -17.47 21.18 5.91
C ILE A 9 -17.84 19.75 6.31
N ALA A 10 -19.12 19.39 6.30
CA ALA A 10 -19.57 18.03 6.60
C ALA A 10 -19.09 16.99 5.58
N LEU A 11 -19.02 17.33 4.29
CA LEU A 11 -18.47 16.44 3.25
C LEU A 11 -16.96 16.19 3.43
N ILE A 12 -16.18 17.22 3.79
CA ILE A 12 -14.74 17.09 4.01
C ILE A 12 -14.43 16.27 5.27
N SER A 13 -15.23 16.40 6.34
CA SER A 13 -15.04 15.58 7.55
C SER A 13 -15.37 14.11 7.34
N ILE A 14 -16.34 13.77 6.47
CA ILE A 14 -16.67 12.39 6.11
C ILE A 14 -15.54 11.72 5.30
N ILE A 15 -14.90 12.46 4.38
CA ILE A 15 -13.76 11.93 3.59
C ILE A 15 -12.58 11.53 4.48
N ASN A 16 -12.29 12.30 5.54
CA ASN A 16 -11.21 11.99 6.48
C ASN A 16 -11.53 10.78 7.38
N LEU A 17 -12.82 10.49 7.62
CA LEU A 17 -13.24 9.39 8.49
C LEU A 17 -13.21 8.02 7.77
N THR A 18 -13.31 8.00 6.44
CA THR A 18 -13.20 6.77 5.64
C THR A 18 -11.76 6.36 5.32
N ALA A 19 -10.76 7.15 5.71
CA ALA A 19 -9.36 6.77 5.66
C ALA A 19 -9.02 5.75 6.76
N TYR A 20 -9.77 4.64 6.80
CA TYR A 20 -9.26 3.41 7.37
C TYR A 20 -8.04 3.04 6.54
N ALA A 21 -6.88 2.80 7.17
CA ALA A 21 -5.70 2.29 6.49
C ALA A 21 -6.16 1.18 5.56
N GLN A 22 -5.90 1.34 4.26
CA GLN A 22 -6.43 0.40 3.28
C GLN A 22 -5.72 -0.92 3.56
N GLU A 23 -6.40 -1.88 4.17
CA GLU A 23 -5.83 -3.19 4.48
C GLU A 23 -5.55 -3.89 3.15
N LEU A 24 -4.34 -3.69 2.66
CA LEU A 24 -3.83 -4.31 1.46
C LEU A 24 -3.28 -5.68 1.82
N THR A 25 -3.71 -6.69 1.07
CA THR A 25 -3.22 -8.05 1.23
C THR A 25 -2.23 -8.37 0.11
N PRO A 26 -1.03 -8.90 0.42
CA PRO A 26 -0.13 -9.38 -0.61
C PRO A 26 -0.76 -10.58 -1.33
N LYS A 27 -0.70 -10.58 -2.66
CA LYS A 27 -1.20 -11.69 -3.49
C LYS A 27 -0.19 -12.00 -4.58
N GLN A 28 -0.03 -13.29 -4.87
CA GLN A 28 0.79 -13.77 -5.97
C GLN A 28 -0.11 -14.06 -7.19
N ASN A 29 0.32 -13.64 -8.39
CA ASN A 29 -0.34 -14.01 -9.64
C ASN A 29 0.15 -15.37 -10.17
N ALA A 30 -0.42 -15.83 -11.28
CA ALA A 30 -0.04 -17.09 -11.92
C ALA A 30 1.43 -17.15 -12.41
N GLU A 31 2.08 -16.00 -12.59
CA GLU A 31 3.49 -15.88 -12.99
C GLU A 31 4.45 -15.87 -11.79
N GLY A 32 3.93 -15.99 -10.57
CA GLY A 32 4.75 -15.97 -9.35
C GLY A 32 5.15 -14.56 -8.89
N LYS A 33 4.62 -13.49 -9.50
CA LYS A 33 4.87 -12.11 -9.08
C LYS A 33 3.88 -11.68 -8.01
N TYR A 34 4.36 -10.90 -7.05
CA TYR A 34 3.56 -10.32 -5.98
C TYR A 34 3.10 -8.90 -6.33
N GLY A 35 1.83 -8.64 -6.00
CA GLY A 35 1.19 -7.34 -5.96
C GLY A 35 0.34 -7.24 -4.69
N PHE A 36 -0.45 -6.17 -4.59
CA PHE A 36 -1.32 -5.96 -3.43
C PHE A 36 -2.73 -5.66 -3.86
N VAL A 37 -3.69 -6.30 -3.20
CA VAL A 37 -5.11 -6.18 -3.48
C VAL A 37 -5.85 -5.60 -2.27
N ASP A 38 -6.94 -4.89 -2.52
CA ASP A 38 -7.87 -4.50 -1.46
C ASP A 38 -8.77 -5.66 -1.02
N LYS A 39 -9.67 -5.39 -0.05
CA LYS A 39 -10.61 -6.40 0.50
C LYS A 39 -11.56 -6.99 -0.55
N SER A 40 -11.80 -6.31 -1.67
CA SER A 40 -12.61 -6.83 -2.78
C SER A 40 -11.81 -7.73 -3.72
N GLY A 41 -10.48 -7.83 -3.52
CA GLY A 41 -9.56 -8.52 -4.40
C GLY A 41 -9.12 -7.70 -5.60
N LYS A 42 -9.50 -6.41 -5.68
CA LYS A 42 -9.08 -5.50 -6.73
C LYS A 42 -7.60 -5.16 -6.55
N GLU A 43 -6.85 -5.18 -7.64
CA GLU A 43 -5.45 -4.75 -7.66
C GLU A 43 -5.31 -3.27 -7.32
N VAL A 44 -4.44 -2.97 -6.36
CA VAL A 44 -4.07 -1.61 -5.94
C VAL A 44 -2.60 -1.34 -6.26
N ILE A 45 -1.73 -2.32 -6.01
CA ILE A 45 -0.32 -2.26 -6.36
C ILE A 45 -0.02 -3.41 -7.35
N PRO A 46 0.55 -3.13 -8.54
CA PRO A 46 0.73 -4.13 -9.60
C PRO A 46 1.56 -5.34 -9.21
N TYR A 47 1.27 -6.49 -9.83
CA TYR A 47 2.05 -7.73 -9.70
C TYR A 47 3.41 -7.64 -10.39
N LYS A 48 4.39 -7.03 -9.73
CA LYS A 48 5.75 -6.88 -10.29
C LYS A 48 6.86 -7.33 -9.35
N TYR A 49 6.56 -7.62 -8.09
CA TYR A 49 7.58 -7.94 -7.09
C TYR A 49 7.89 -9.42 -7.06
N GLU A 50 9.15 -9.75 -6.79
CA GLU A 50 9.64 -11.13 -6.67
C GLU A 50 9.31 -11.72 -5.30
N LYS A 51 9.31 -10.87 -4.26
CA LYS A 51 8.96 -11.20 -2.88
C LYS A 51 8.34 -9.98 -2.21
N THR A 52 7.61 -10.21 -1.13
CA THR A 52 7.01 -9.19 -0.26
C THR A 52 7.04 -9.66 1.19
N GLY A 53 7.02 -8.72 2.13
CA GLY A 53 6.64 -9.00 3.52
C GLY A 53 5.17 -9.42 3.64
N TYR A 54 4.76 -9.77 4.87
CA TYR A 54 3.41 -10.25 5.16
C TYR A 54 2.38 -9.13 5.36
N SER A 55 2.79 -8.04 5.99
CA SER A 55 1.94 -6.92 6.36
C SER A 55 2.71 -5.61 6.30
N PHE A 56 1.97 -4.50 6.16
CA PHE A 56 2.54 -3.17 6.34
C PHE A 56 2.80 -2.94 7.84
N HIS A 57 4.00 -2.45 8.15
CA HIS A 57 4.40 -1.99 9.47
C HIS A 57 4.76 -0.51 9.35
N GLU A 58 4.14 0.35 10.17
CA GLU A 58 4.30 1.81 10.10
C GLU A 58 4.05 2.37 8.68
N GLY A 59 3.11 1.77 7.95
CA GLY A 59 2.76 2.17 6.58
C GLY A 59 3.78 1.78 5.51
N LEU A 60 4.77 0.95 5.84
CA LEU A 60 5.79 0.44 4.91
C LEU A 60 5.80 -1.08 4.85
N ILE A 61 6.22 -1.61 3.70
CA ILE A 61 6.47 -3.04 3.53
C ILE A 61 7.68 -3.28 2.62
N ALA A 62 8.46 -4.33 2.90
CA ALA A 62 9.53 -4.74 2.02
C ALA A 62 8.96 -5.42 0.81
N VAL A 63 9.56 -5.10 -0.32
CA VAL A 63 9.35 -5.80 -1.57
C VAL A 63 10.70 -6.01 -2.26
N LYS A 64 10.79 -7.09 -3.02
CA LYS A 64 11.97 -7.40 -3.82
C LYS A 64 11.69 -7.15 -5.30
N LEU A 65 12.57 -6.40 -5.96
CA LEU A 65 12.49 -6.12 -7.38
C LEU A 65 13.90 -6.10 -7.98
N GLY A 66 14.12 -6.86 -9.06
CA GLY A 66 15.42 -6.92 -9.72
C GLY A 66 16.50 -7.48 -8.79
N GLY A 67 16.16 -8.46 -7.95
CA GLY A 67 17.12 -9.07 -7.04
C GLY A 67 17.45 -8.27 -5.78
N LYS A 68 16.98 -7.02 -5.64
CA LYS A 68 17.23 -6.17 -4.46
C LYS A 68 15.94 -5.84 -3.70
N TYR A 69 16.06 -5.64 -2.40
CA TYR A 69 14.98 -5.17 -1.54
C TYR A 69 14.95 -3.64 -1.45
N GLY A 70 13.73 -3.14 -1.35
CA GLY A 70 13.38 -1.76 -1.00
C GLY A 70 12.06 -1.77 -0.21
N PHE A 71 11.59 -0.59 0.20
CA PHE A 71 10.35 -0.45 0.97
C PHE A 71 9.39 0.44 0.20
N ILE A 72 8.13 0.02 0.12
CA ILE A 72 7.05 0.82 -0.47
C ILE A 72 6.01 1.14 0.60
N ASN A 73 5.29 2.25 0.39
CA ASN A 73 4.10 2.56 1.18
C ASN A 73 2.82 1.93 0.60
N GLU A 74 1.69 2.11 1.28
CA GLU A 74 0.36 1.60 0.87
C GLU A 74 -0.11 2.12 -0.50
N LYS A 75 0.49 3.20 -1.02
CA LYS A 75 0.22 3.72 -2.37
C LYS A 75 1.13 3.09 -3.45
N GLY A 76 1.98 2.15 -3.06
CA GLY A 76 3.00 1.56 -3.93
C GLY A 76 4.16 2.50 -4.25
N THR A 77 4.28 3.63 -3.54
CA THR A 77 5.41 4.56 -3.72
C THR A 77 6.64 4.01 -3.04
N VAL A 78 7.77 4.01 -3.74
CA VAL A 78 9.07 3.62 -3.17
C VAL A 78 9.53 4.67 -2.17
N VAL A 79 9.66 4.27 -0.91
CA VAL A 79 10.15 5.11 0.19
C VAL A 79 11.62 4.79 0.46
N ILE A 80 11.99 3.51 0.43
CA ILE A 80 13.39 3.06 0.52
C ILE A 80 13.77 2.39 -0.81
N PRO A 81 14.81 2.89 -1.53
CA PRO A 81 15.20 2.37 -2.83
C PRO A 81 15.60 0.88 -2.84
N PHE A 82 15.43 0.23 -3.99
CA PHE A 82 15.84 -1.16 -4.25
C PHE A 82 17.37 -1.31 -4.34
N LYS A 83 18.06 -1.33 -3.19
CA LYS A 83 19.53 -1.38 -3.15
C LYS A 83 20.08 -2.42 -2.17
N TYR A 84 19.22 -3.06 -1.38
CA TYR A 84 19.64 -3.96 -0.31
C TYR A 84 19.56 -5.42 -0.75
N ASP A 85 20.52 -6.24 -0.34
CA ASP A 85 20.52 -7.68 -0.65
C ASP A 85 19.53 -8.47 0.20
N ASP A 86 19.23 -7.95 1.39
CA ASP A 86 18.26 -8.52 2.31
C ASP A 86 17.44 -7.42 3.00
N ALA A 87 16.25 -7.78 3.47
CA ALA A 87 15.40 -6.93 4.28
C ALA A 87 14.80 -7.76 5.41
N ILE A 88 15.34 -7.55 6.61
CA ILE A 88 14.94 -8.25 7.83
C ILE A 88 13.97 -7.33 8.59
N TYR A 89 12.84 -7.88 8.99
CA TYR A 89 11.93 -7.24 9.93
C TYR A 89 11.89 -8.12 11.19
N PHE A 90 11.89 -7.46 12.34
CA PHE A 90 11.74 -8.07 13.66
C PHE A 90 10.30 -7.92 14.16
#